data_AF-A0A3S4LSN3-F1
#
_entry.id   AF-A0A3S4LSN3-F1
#
_cell.length_a   1.000
_cell.length_b   1.000
_cell.length_c   1.000
_cell.angle_alpha   90.00
_cell.angle_beta   90.00
_cell.angle_gamma   90.00
#
_symmetry.space_group_name_H-M   'P 1'
#
loop_
_entity.id
_entity.type
_entity.pdbx_description
1 polymer ?
#
loop_
_entity_poly.entity_id
_entity_poly.type
_entity_poly.pdbx_seq_one_letter_code
_entity_poly.pdbx_strand_id
1 'polypeptide(L)'
;MSIVTKDDKATLLQWHEELQEKRGLRASLRRSKTVNDACLAEGLHSLLMQTHSLWKNKAPWNVTALAITAALAAHIKFIDEQKSFAAQLGQKKGGDTPVMSKLRFSHLLAVKTPDELLRQLRRAVKLLDGSVNLFSLADDIFLLVPGAE
;
A
#
# COMPACT_ATOMS: atom_id res chain seq x y z
N MET A 1 2.78 13.78 11.84
CA MET A 1 4.09 13.73 11.16
C MET A 1 4.02 12.58 10.15
N SER A 2 4.25 12.82 8.86
CA SER A 2 4.26 11.75 7.83
C SER A 2 5.48 10.86 8.08
N ILE A 3 5.33 9.53 8.00
CA ILE A 3 6.45 8.59 8.04
C ILE A 3 7.17 8.62 6.68
N VAL A 4 6.39 8.67 5.60
CA VAL A 4 6.87 8.82 4.23
C VAL A 4 7.18 10.30 3.99
N THR A 5 8.47 10.63 3.90
CA THR A 5 8.93 12.01 3.69
C THR A 5 8.58 12.52 2.29
N LYS A 6 8.78 13.82 2.02
CA LYS A 6 8.55 14.38 0.68
C LYS A 6 9.40 13.68 -0.40
N ASP A 7 10.65 13.37 -0.08
CA ASP A 7 11.58 12.71 -1.00
C ASP A 7 11.17 11.24 -1.22
N ASP A 8 10.69 10.57 -0.18
CA ASP A 8 10.14 9.22 -0.30
C ASP A 8 8.88 9.19 -1.18
N LYS A 9 8.01 10.20 -1.09
CA LYS A 9 6.82 10.33 -1.95
C LYS A 9 7.20 10.51 -3.41
N ALA A 10 8.18 11.38 -3.69
CA ALA A 10 8.69 11.56 -5.05
C ALA A 10 9.28 10.25 -5.61
N THR A 11 10.02 9.51 -4.77
CA THR A 11 10.59 8.21 -5.14
C THR A 11 9.51 7.16 -5.41
N LEU A 12 8.49 7.08 -4.54
CA LEU A 12 7.37 6.15 -4.70
C LEU A 12 6.54 6.46 -5.95
N LEU A 13 6.35 7.74 -6.28
CA LEU A 13 5.68 8.17 -7.50
C LEU A 13 6.42 7.68 -8.73
N GLN A 14 7.71 8.02 -8.83
CA GLN A 14 8.57 7.63 -9.94
C GLN A 14 8.64 6.10 -10.10
N TRP A 15 8.78 5.37 -8.99
CA TRP A 15 8.78 3.92 -9.00
C TRP A 15 7.42 3.33 -9.47
N HIS A 16 6.30 3.92 -9.06
CA HIS A 16 4.97 3.46 -9.48
C HIS A 16 4.74 3.67 -10.98
N GLU A 17 5.23 4.77 -11.54
CA GLU A 17 5.21 5.04 -12.99
C GLU A 17 6.04 3.99 -13.74
N GLU A 18 7.28 3.72 -13.30
CA GLU A 18 8.10 2.64 -13.86
C GLU A 18 7.42 1.28 -13.78
N LEU A 19 6.70 1.03 -12.68
CA LEU A 19 5.96 -0.21 -12.48
C LEU A 19 4.82 -0.37 -13.51
N GLN A 20 4.21 0.72 -14.00
CA GLN A 20 3.19 0.63 -15.05
C GLN A 20 3.80 0.17 -16.38
N GLU A 21 5.01 0.62 -16.70
CA GLU A 21 5.73 0.27 -17.93
C GLU A 21 6.33 -1.15 -17.86
N LYS A 22 6.95 -1.50 -16.73
CA LYS A 22 7.62 -2.79 -16.53
C LYS A 22 6.62 -3.87 -16.11
N ARG A 23 5.82 -4.36 -17.07
CA ARG A 23 4.74 -5.35 -16.87
C ARG A 23 5.17 -6.59 -16.07
N GLY A 24 6.40 -7.07 -16.23
CA GLY A 24 6.95 -8.21 -15.47
C GLY A 24 7.04 -7.95 -13.97
N LEU A 25 7.62 -6.81 -13.59
CA LEU A 25 7.73 -6.38 -12.19
C LEU A 25 6.33 -6.23 -11.56
N ARG A 26 5.41 -5.58 -12.28
CA ARG A 26 4.03 -5.43 -11.82
C ARG A 26 3.31 -6.76 -11.68
N ALA A 27 3.48 -7.68 -12.62
CA ALA A 27 2.87 -9.00 -12.57
C ALA A 27 3.42 -9.86 -11.43
N SER A 28 4.70 -9.71 -11.07
CA SER A 28 5.29 -10.38 -9.89
C SER A 28 4.53 -9.99 -8.61
N LEU A 29 4.36 -8.70 -8.36
CA LEU A 29 3.65 -8.16 -7.19
C LEU A 29 2.16 -8.47 -7.17
N ARG A 30 1.46 -8.39 -8.32
CA ARG A 30 0.02 -8.70 -8.39
C ARG A 30 -0.29 -10.16 -8.06
N ARG A 31 0.66 -11.08 -8.31
CA ARG A 31 0.50 -12.51 -8.05
C ARG A 31 0.82 -12.89 -6.60
N SER A 32 1.56 -12.06 -5.87
CA SER A 32 1.87 -12.28 -4.46
C SER A 32 0.58 -12.33 -3.64
N LYS A 33 0.33 -13.44 -2.93
CA LYS A 33 -0.85 -13.64 -2.08
C LYS A 33 -0.53 -13.40 -0.61
N THR A 34 0.72 -13.63 -0.22
CA THR A 34 1.28 -13.38 1.10
C THR A 34 2.31 -12.26 1.07
N VAL A 35 2.68 -11.74 2.23
CA VAL A 35 3.78 -10.81 2.40
C VAL A 35 5.11 -11.48 2.02
N ASN A 36 5.29 -12.76 2.35
CA ASN A 36 6.48 -13.50 1.93
C ASN A 36 6.59 -13.59 0.39
N ASP A 37 5.49 -13.83 -0.32
CA ASP A 37 5.49 -13.81 -1.79
C ASP A 37 5.86 -12.42 -2.33
N ALA A 38 5.45 -11.34 -1.64
CA ALA A 38 5.78 -9.98 -2.02
C ALA A 38 7.26 -9.65 -1.73
N CYS A 39 7.80 -10.17 -0.62
CA CYS A 39 9.22 -10.05 -0.26
C CYS A 39 10.15 -10.66 -1.31
N LEU A 40 9.72 -11.76 -1.95
CA LEU A 40 10.47 -12.46 -2.99
C LEU A 40 10.22 -11.91 -4.41
N ALA A 41 9.32 -10.94 -4.56
CA ALA A 41 8.95 -10.42 -5.87
C ALA A 41 10.01 -9.43 -6.39
N GLU A 42 10.39 -9.59 -7.67
CA GLU A 42 11.30 -8.65 -8.34
C GLU A 42 10.82 -7.20 -8.29
N GLY A 43 9.49 -6.99 -8.31
CA GLY A 43 8.91 -5.66 -8.15
C GLY A 43 9.25 -5.00 -6.82
N LEU A 44 9.31 -5.75 -5.70
CA LEU A 44 9.76 -5.18 -4.43
C LEU A 44 11.25 -4.87 -4.45
N HIS A 45 12.08 -5.77 -5.00
CA HIS A 45 13.53 -5.50 -5.11
C HIS A 45 13.80 -4.18 -5.84
N SER A 46 13.06 -3.89 -6.91
CA SER A 46 13.17 -2.62 -7.62
C SER A 46 12.82 -1.40 -6.77
N LEU A 47 11.84 -1.51 -5.86
CA LEU A 47 11.47 -0.45 -4.92
C LEU A 47 12.54 -0.25 -3.84
N LEU A 48 13.06 -1.34 -3.28
CA LEU A 48 14.06 -1.29 -2.21
C LEU A 48 15.34 -0.58 -2.65
N MET A 49 15.76 -0.77 -3.91
CA MET A 49 16.93 -0.08 -4.47
C MET A 49 16.77 1.44 -4.57
N GLN A 50 15.53 1.95 -4.56
CA GLN A 50 15.23 3.37 -4.66
C GLN A 50 14.91 4.00 -3.29
N THR A 51 14.46 3.21 -2.31
CA THR A 51 13.90 3.70 -1.03
C THR A 51 14.76 3.38 0.19
N HIS A 52 16.09 3.48 0.08
CA HIS A 52 17.02 3.16 1.17
C HIS A 52 16.69 3.86 2.50
N SER A 53 16.21 5.10 2.46
CA SER A 53 15.72 5.89 3.61
C SER A 53 14.67 5.17 4.45
N LEU A 54 13.79 4.39 3.81
CA LEU A 54 12.64 3.76 4.44
C LEU A 54 12.97 2.41 5.10
N TRP A 55 14.07 1.74 4.74
CA TRP A 55 14.36 0.39 5.25
C TRP A 55 15.80 0.15 5.70
N LYS A 56 16.78 0.89 5.17
CA LYS A 56 18.19 0.68 5.52
C LYS A 56 18.44 1.16 6.96
N ASN A 57 19.02 0.30 7.78
CA ASN A 57 19.24 0.53 9.21
C ASN A 57 17.94 0.85 9.98
N LYS A 58 16.79 0.36 9.50
CA LYS A 58 15.50 0.45 10.17
C LYS A 58 15.11 -0.92 10.73
N ALA A 59 13.99 -0.94 11.46
CA ALA A 59 13.47 -2.18 12.00
C ALA A 59 13.04 -3.14 10.86
N PRO A 60 13.09 -4.46 11.07
CA PRO A 60 12.72 -5.44 10.05
C PRO A 60 11.30 -5.25 9.49
N TRP A 61 10.37 -4.74 10.30
CA TRP A 61 8.99 -4.48 9.89
C TRP A 61 8.87 -3.39 8.81
N ASN A 62 9.87 -2.53 8.62
CA ASN A 62 9.87 -1.55 7.53
C ASN A 62 9.86 -2.23 6.16
N VAL A 63 10.60 -3.34 6.01
CA VAL A 63 10.59 -4.13 4.76
C VAL A 63 9.22 -4.79 4.57
N THR A 64 8.59 -5.28 5.64
CA THR A 64 7.21 -5.80 5.63
C THR A 64 6.22 -4.73 5.15
N ALA A 65 6.32 -3.50 5.67
CA ALA A 65 5.48 -2.38 5.25
C ALA A 65 5.68 -2.02 3.77
N LEU A 66 6.94 -2.01 3.29
CA LEU A 66 7.26 -1.79 1.88
C LEU A 66 6.75 -2.92 0.99
N ALA A 67 6.83 -4.18 1.43
CA ALA A 67 6.30 -5.33 0.69
C ALA A 67 4.78 -5.23 0.50
N ILE A 68 4.05 -4.87 1.56
CA ILE A 68 2.60 -4.61 1.49
C ILE A 68 2.32 -3.42 0.57
N THR A 69 3.04 -2.32 0.73
CA THR A 69 2.90 -1.11 -0.08
C THR A 69 3.10 -1.43 -1.57
N ALA A 70 4.17 -2.13 -1.93
CA ALA A 70 4.48 -2.51 -3.30
C ALA A 70 3.41 -3.43 -3.89
N ALA A 71 2.99 -4.45 -3.14
CA ALA A 71 1.95 -5.38 -3.56
C ALA A 71 0.62 -4.66 -3.85
N LEU A 72 0.24 -3.68 -3.03
CA LEU A 72 -0.97 -2.87 -3.24
C LEU A 72 -0.81 -1.87 -4.38
N ALA A 73 0.35 -1.20 -4.48
CA ALA A 73 0.66 -0.25 -5.55
C ALA A 73 0.55 -0.88 -6.94
N ALA A 74 0.88 -2.17 -7.08
CA ALA A 74 0.72 -2.91 -8.34
C ALA A 74 -0.74 -3.04 -8.81
N HIS A 75 -1.71 -2.86 -7.91
CA HIS A 75 -3.15 -2.80 -8.19
C HIS A 75 -3.68 -1.37 -8.41
N ILE A 76 -2.91 -0.34 -8.06
CA ILE A 76 -3.26 1.06 -8.30
C ILE A 76 -3.07 1.37 -9.79
N LYS A 77 -4.09 1.98 -10.38
CA LYS A 77 -4.12 2.45 -11.77
C LYS A 77 -3.83 3.95 -11.84
N PHE A 78 -4.39 4.71 -10.90
CA PHE A 78 -4.27 6.15 -10.83
C PHE A 78 -3.98 6.56 -9.38
N ILE A 79 -3.00 7.43 -9.21
CA ILE A 79 -2.73 8.06 -7.91
C ILE A 79 -3.65 9.26 -7.79
N ASP A 80 -4.57 9.20 -6.82
CA ASP A 80 -5.50 10.28 -6.51
C ASP A 80 -5.15 10.85 -5.13
N GLU A 81 -4.55 12.04 -5.12
CA GLU A 81 -4.08 12.70 -3.90
C GLU A 81 -5.13 13.59 -3.22
N GLN A 82 -6.33 13.74 -3.81
CA GLN A 82 -7.32 14.72 -3.35
C GLN A 82 -7.77 14.49 -1.90
N LYS A 83 -7.80 13.22 -1.45
CA LYS A 83 -8.10 12.84 -0.07
C LYS A 83 -7.17 11.71 0.38
N SER A 84 -7.04 11.53 1.69
CA SER A 84 -6.33 10.37 2.23
C SER A 84 -7.05 9.06 1.90
N PHE A 85 -6.33 7.95 1.96
CA PHE A 85 -6.86 6.61 1.69
C PHE A 85 -8.05 6.28 2.60
N ALA A 86 -7.92 6.51 3.92
CA ALA A 86 -9.03 6.36 4.85
C ALA A 86 -10.24 7.24 4.49
N ALA A 87 -10.00 8.50 4.09
CA ALA A 87 -11.08 9.39 3.66
C ALA A 87 -11.72 8.94 2.34
N GLN A 88 -10.95 8.39 1.40
CA GLN A 88 -11.44 7.76 0.15
C GLN A 88 -12.39 6.60 0.47
N LEU A 89 -12.07 5.74 1.44
CA LEU A 89 -12.93 4.64 1.88
C LEU A 89 -14.22 5.11 2.57
N GLY A 90 -14.20 6.27 3.22
CA GLY A 90 -15.38 6.88 3.85
C GLY A 90 -16.31 7.62 2.89
N GLN A 91 -15.92 7.83 1.63
CA GLN A 91 -16.73 8.58 0.67
C GLN A 91 -17.97 7.79 0.24
N LYS A 92 -19.04 8.51 -0.07
CA LYS A 92 -20.26 7.95 -0.65
C LYS A 92 -20.06 7.66 -2.14
N LYS A 93 -20.38 6.45 -2.58
CA LYS A 93 -20.34 6.06 -4.00
C LYS A 93 -21.76 6.03 -4.57
N GLY A 94 -22.21 7.15 -5.15
CA GLY A 94 -23.48 7.24 -5.88
C GLY A 94 -24.77 7.01 -5.04
N GLY A 95 -24.69 7.11 -3.72
CA GLY A 95 -25.82 6.90 -2.79
C GLY A 95 -25.42 7.21 -1.34
N ASP A 96 -26.20 6.77 -0.35
CA ASP A 96 -25.93 7.08 1.06
C ASP A 96 -24.90 6.17 1.75
N THR A 97 -24.50 5.09 1.07
CA THR A 97 -23.53 4.12 1.61
C THR A 97 -22.09 4.53 1.30
N PRO A 98 -21.19 4.49 2.29
CA PRO A 98 -19.77 4.70 2.06
C PRO A 98 -19.15 3.56 1.23
N VAL A 99 -18.03 3.83 0.54
CA VAL A 99 -17.25 2.84 -0.22
C VAL A 99 -16.91 1.63 0.65
N MET A 100 -16.52 1.86 1.91
CA MET A 100 -16.37 0.84 2.93
C MET A 100 -17.26 1.16 4.15
N SER A 101 -18.04 0.20 4.60
CA SER A 101 -18.85 0.35 5.82
C SER A 101 -17.97 0.47 7.07
N LYS A 102 -18.47 1.17 8.09
CA LYS A 102 -17.78 1.33 9.38
C LYS A 102 -17.34 -0.01 9.98
N LEU A 103 -18.21 -1.03 9.95
CA LEU A 103 -17.89 -2.37 10.45
C LEU A 103 -16.69 -3.01 9.74
N ARG A 104 -16.62 -2.92 8.40
CA ARG A 104 -15.50 -3.47 7.64
C ARG A 104 -14.21 -2.69 7.91
N PHE A 105 -14.32 -1.38 8.09
CA PHE A 105 -13.18 -0.54 8.47
C PHE A 105 -12.66 -0.90 9.87
N SER A 106 -13.55 -1.09 10.85
CA SER A 106 -13.17 -1.58 12.19
C SER A 106 -12.46 -2.95 12.13
N HIS A 107 -12.95 -3.88 11.30
CA HIS A 107 -12.28 -5.16 11.09
C HIS A 107 -10.91 -5.03 10.42
N LEU A 108 -10.74 -4.09 9.49
CA LEU A 108 -9.45 -3.79 8.87
C LEU A 108 -8.43 -3.31 9.94
N LEU A 109 -8.85 -2.41 10.83
CA LEU A 109 -7.99 -1.90 11.91
C LEU A 109 -7.69 -2.94 13.01
N ALA A 110 -8.54 -3.96 13.15
CA ALA A 110 -8.38 -5.00 14.17
C ALA A 110 -7.50 -6.19 13.73
N VAL A 111 -7.00 -6.17 12.51
CA VAL A 111 -6.15 -7.22 11.93
C VAL A 111 -4.90 -7.46 12.80
N LYS A 112 -4.47 -8.73 12.90
CA LYS A 112 -3.34 -9.14 13.76
C LYS A 112 -2.11 -9.60 13.01
N THR A 113 -2.22 -9.86 11.70
CA THR A 113 -1.11 -10.36 10.91
C THR A 113 -0.86 -9.51 9.65
N PRO A 114 0.40 -9.39 9.19
CA PRO A 114 0.72 -8.71 7.95
C PRO A 114 -0.02 -9.27 6.71
N ASP A 115 -0.22 -10.59 6.65
CA ASP A 115 -0.94 -11.24 5.55
C ASP A 115 -2.43 -10.90 5.51
N GLU A 116 -3.07 -10.82 6.67
CA GLU A 116 -4.44 -10.33 6.77
C GLU A 116 -4.53 -8.86 6.39
N LEU A 117 -3.54 -8.03 6.76
CA LEU A 117 -3.51 -6.61 6.46
C LEU A 117 -3.42 -6.40 4.96
N LEU A 118 -2.46 -7.08 4.31
CA LEU A 118 -2.33 -7.12 2.85
C LEU A 118 -3.65 -7.52 2.17
N ARG A 119 -4.29 -8.57 2.68
CA ARG A 119 -5.55 -9.08 2.11
C ARG A 119 -6.69 -8.07 2.23
N GLN A 120 -6.88 -7.46 3.39
CA GLN A 120 -7.96 -6.50 3.62
C GLN A 120 -7.72 -5.19 2.87
N LEU A 121 -6.49 -4.67 2.88
CA LEU A 121 -6.13 -3.48 2.11
C LEU A 121 -6.26 -3.70 0.60
N ARG A 122 -5.95 -4.90 0.09
CA ARG A 122 -6.16 -5.21 -1.33
C ARG A 122 -7.63 -5.14 -1.73
N ARG A 123 -8.53 -5.58 -0.85
CA ARG A 123 -9.98 -5.44 -1.07
C ARG A 123 -10.39 -3.96 -1.04
N ALA A 124 -9.84 -3.18 -0.12
CA ALA A 124 -10.07 -1.74 -0.03
C ALA A 124 -9.63 -0.99 -1.30
N VAL A 125 -8.43 -1.27 -1.82
CA VAL A 125 -7.94 -0.75 -3.12
C VAL A 125 -8.89 -1.13 -4.26
N LYS A 126 -9.42 -2.36 -4.27
CA LYS A 126 -10.39 -2.80 -5.28
C LYS A 126 -11.72 -2.06 -5.18
N LEU A 127 -12.20 -1.73 -3.97
CA LEU A 127 -13.43 -0.94 -3.78
C LEU A 127 -13.33 0.47 -4.36
N LEU A 128 -12.10 1.01 -4.42
CA LEU A 128 -11.75 2.30 -5.03
C LEU A 128 -11.42 2.18 -6.53
N ASP A 129 -11.68 1.03 -7.16
CA ASP A 129 -11.44 0.76 -8.58
C ASP A 129 -9.98 0.98 -9.06
N GLY A 130 -9.04 1.03 -8.12
CA GLY A 130 -7.62 1.31 -8.35
C GLY A 130 -7.26 2.80 -8.43
N SER A 131 -8.16 3.72 -8.09
CA SER A 131 -7.87 5.15 -7.91
C SER A 131 -7.63 5.43 -6.43
N VAL A 132 -6.36 5.55 -6.02
CA VAL A 132 -5.97 5.50 -4.61
C VAL A 132 -4.89 6.52 -4.31
N ASN A 133 -4.97 7.16 -3.14
CA ASN A 133 -3.86 7.95 -2.62
C ASN A 133 -2.73 7.03 -2.12
N LEU A 134 -1.76 6.74 -3.00
CA LEU A 134 -0.63 5.85 -2.70
C LEU A 134 0.17 6.31 -1.46
N PHE A 135 0.37 7.62 -1.30
CA PHE A 135 1.23 8.14 -0.23
C PHE A 135 0.58 8.00 1.14
N SER A 136 -0.68 8.39 1.27
CA SER A 136 -1.40 8.18 2.54
C SER A 136 -1.64 6.70 2.83
N LEU A 137 -1.84 5.86 1.80
CA LEU A 137 -1.89 4.41 1.98
C LEU A 137 -0.56 3.87 2.53
N ALA A 138 0.58 4.33 2.00
CA ALA A 138 1.89 3.94 2.51
C ALA A 138 2.07 4.40 3.97
N ASP A 139 1.77 5.66 4.29
CA ASP A 139 1.80 6.16 5.68
C ASP A 139 0.93 5.29 6.61
N ASP A 140 -0.30 4.97 6.20
CA ASP A 140 -1.22 4.12 6.97
C ASP A 140 -0.65 2.70 7.17
N ILE A 141 -0.01 2.11 6.16
CA ILE A 141 0.60 0.77 6.27
C ILE A 141 1.75 0.76 7.27
N PHE A 142 2.63 1.76 7.24
CA PHE A 142 3.76 1.85 8.18
C PHE A 142 3.29 1.98 9.63
N LEU A 143 2.08 2.51 9.87
CA LEU A 143 1.44 2.57 11.19
C LEU A 143 0.72 1.27 11.57
N LEU A 144 0.17 0.53 10.60
CA LEU A 144 -0.69 -0.64 10.83
C LEU A 144 0.06 -1.97 10.85
N VAL A 145 1.31 -2.05 10.37
CA VAL A 145 2.07 -3.30 10.40
C VAL A 145 2.36 -3.71 11.85
N PRO A 146 1.93 -4.92 12.26
CA PRO A 146 2.23 -5.44 13.60
C PRO A 146 3.75 -5.47 13.87
N GLY A 147 4.19 -4.88 14.98
CA GLY A 147 5.60 -4.70 15.34
C GLY A 147 6.15 -3.28 15.14
N ALA A 148 5.33 -2.34 14.66
CA ALA A 148 5.64 -0.91 14.65
C ALA A 148 5.43 -0.21 16.02
N GLU A 149 4.96 -0.93 17.04
CA GLU A 149 4.79 -0.49 18.43
C GLU A 149 6.06 -0.67 19.28
#